data_AF-A0AA96N3B9-F1
#
_entry.id   AF-A0AA96N3B9-F1
#
_cell.length_a   1.000
_cell.length_b   1.000
_cell.length_c   1.000
_cell.angle_alpha   90.00
_cell.angle_beta   90.00
_cell.angle_gamma   90.00
#
_symmetry.space_group_name_H-M   'P 1'
#
loop_
_entity.id
_entity.type
_entity.pdbx_description
1 polymer ?
#
loop_
_entity_poly.entity_id
_entity_poly.type
_entity_poly.pdbx_seq_one_letter_code
_entity_poly.pdbx_strand_id
1 'polypeptide(L)'
;MSRYKKLSLSEFEQMVHYPAYTHDPKQLNQLKKEFLHASVKAFGEDKFGRLKEGTRKVIERVCMTSADRGFFYMKRKDFLSRNHISDKTFRNMMGVLRESGVIVTIYQGAAAHNGRGEPVHLFVDHPYYPYWRDSLELTKYLSDK
;
A
#
# COMPACT_ATOMS: atom_id res chain seq x y z
N MET A 1 -8.75 19.32 -9.88
CA MET A 1 -8.60 17.87 -10.11
C MET A 1 -7.47 17.37 -9.23
N SER A 2 -7.71 16.38 -8.36
CA SER A 2 -6.63 15.77 -7.56
C SER A 2 -5.60 15.16 -8.51
N ARG A 3 -4.36 15.68 -8.48
CA ARG A 3 -3.24 15.16 -9.28
C ARG A 3 -2.73 13.92 -8.55
N TYR A 4 -2.78 12.76 -9.20
CA TYR A 4 -2.21 11.51 -8.68
C TYR A 4 -1.00 11.12 -9.54
N LYS A 5 0.04 10.57 -8.91
CA LYS A 5 1.21 10.04 -9.64
C LYS A 5 0.80 8.77 -10.39
N LYS A 6 0.99 8.78 -11.71
CA LYS A 6 1.01 7.58 -12.54
C LYS A 6 2.48 7.17 -12.77
N LEU A 7 2.79 5.91 -12.52
CA LEU A 7 4.08 5.31 -12.83
C LEU A 7 4.16 4.98 -14.32
N SER A 8 5.31 5.24 -14.93
CA SER A 8 5.70 4.60 -16.19
C SER A 8 5.92 3.10 -15.97
N LEU A 9 6.01 2.34 -17.08
CA LEU A 9 6.35 0.92 -17.00
C LEU A 9 7.72 0.70 -16.35
N SER A 10 8.72 1.51 -16.72
CA SER A 10 10.07 1.41 -16.18
C SER A 10 10.16 1.77 -14.70
N GLU A 11 9.46 2.82 -14.25
CA GLU A 11 9.39 3.17 -12.83
C GLU A 11 8.77 2.03 -12.01
N PHE A 12 7.70 1.41 -12.53
CA PHE A 12 7.06 0.29 -11.86
C PHE A 12 7.94 -0.97 -11.83
N GLU A 13 8.58 -1.32 -12.95
CA GLU A 13 9.53 -2.44 -13.02
C GLU A 13 10.70 -2.24 -12.05
N GLN A 14 11.23 -1.02 -11.97
CA GLN A 14 12.28 -0.67 -11.01
C GLN A 14 11.82 -0.91 -9.57
N MET A 15 10.61 -0.51 -9.20
CA MET A 15 10.06 -0.75 -7.86
C MET A 15 9.94 -2.25 -7.56
N VAL A 16 9.43 -3.04 -8.51
CA VAL A 16 9.21 -4.49 -8.35
C VAL A 16 10.54 -5.25 -8.22
N HIS A 17 11.54 -4.88 -9.01
CA HIS A 17 12.84 -5.53 -9.04
C HIS A 17 13.85 -4.92 -8.07
N TYR A 18 13.47 -3.89 -7.32
CA TYR A 18 14.34 -3.33 -6.29
C TYR A 18 14.72 -4.41 -5.26
N PRO A 19 15.95 -4.41 -4.74
CA PRO A 19 16.36 -5.33 -3.69
C PRO A 19 15.40 -5.28 -2.49
N ALA A 20 15.25 -6.41 -1.80
CA ALA A 20 14.55 -6.41 -0.52
C ALA A 20 15.34 -5.53 0.47
N TYR A 21 14.63 -4.82 1.35
CA TYR A 21 15.24 -3.95 2.35
C TYR A 21 16.17 -4.72 3.28
N THR A 22 15.76 -5.92 3.67
CA THR A 22 16.53 -6.77 4.57
C THR A 22 16.28 -8.24 4.27
N HIS A 23 17.31 -9.06 4.49
CA HIS A 23 17.21 -10.51 4.50
C HIS A 23 17.18 -11.08 5.94
N ASP A 24 17.31 -10.22 6.97
CA ASP A 24 17.20 -10.63 8.36
C ASP A 24 15.73 -10.86 8.74
N PRO A 25 15.33 -12.09 9.09
CA PRO A 25 13.96 -12.38 9.50
C PRO A 25 13.48 -11.55 10.69
N LYS A 26 14.37 -11.14 11.60
CA LYS A 26 13.99 -10.33 12.78
C LYS A 26 13.59 -8.92 12.36
N GLN A 27 14.40 -8.26 11.52
CA GLN A 27 14.08 -6.94 10.99
C GLN A 27 12.82 -6.97 10.14
N LEU A 28 12.67 -7.99 9.29
CA LEU A 28 11.47 -8.13 8.47
C LEU A 28 10.20 -8.32 9.32
N ASN A 29 10.28 -9.13 10.39
CA ASN A 29 9.15 -9.30 11.30
C ASN A 29 8.85 -8.03 12.11
N GLN A 30 9.86 -7.22 12.41
CA GLN A 30 9.67 -5.93 13.05
C GLN A 30 8.88 -4.96 12.14
N LEU A 31 9.27 -4.84 10.87
CA LEU A 31 8.54 -4.03 9.88
C LEU A 31 7.08 -4.48 9.72
N LYS A 32 6.84 -5.80 9.66
CA LYS A 32 5.48 -6.36 9.60
C LYS A 32 4.62 -5.92 10.80
N LYS A 33 5.20 -5.96 12.01
CA LYS A 33 4.53 -5.54 13.24
C LYS A 33 4.25 -4.05 13.26
N GLU A 34 5.20 -3.23 12.82
CA GLU A 34 5.05 -1.77 12.73
C GLU A 34 3.93 -1.39 11.76
N PHE A 35 3.89 -2.00 10.58
CA PHE A 35 2.83 -1.75 9.60
C PHE A 35 1.46 -2.18 10.10
N LEU A 36 1.39 -3.33 10.76
CA LEU A 36 0.14 -3.80 11.34
C LEU A 36 -0.31 -2.88 12.48
N HIS A 37 0.60 -2.47 13.37
CA HIS A 37 0.30 -1.57 14.47
C HIS A 37 -0.21 -0.21 13.97
N ALA A 38 0.48 0.40 13.02
CA ALA A 38 0.05 1.65 12.38
C ALA A 38 -1.33 1.51 11.71
N SER A 39 -1.56 0.38 11.02
CA SER A 39 -2.85 0.08 10.40
C SER A 39 -3.96 -0.07 11.43
N VAL A 40 -3.74 -0.83 12.52
CA VAL A 40 -4.72 -0.99 13.61
C VAL A 40 -5.06 0.36 14.22
N LYS A 41 -4.05 1.18 14.51
CA LYS A 41 -4.23 2.54 15.05
C LYS A 41 -5.03 3.43 14.10
N ALA A 42 -4.82 3.33 12.79
CA ALA A 42 -5.59 4.09 11.79
C ALA A 42 -7.08 3.73 11.76
N PHE A 43 -7.42 2.45 11.98
CA PHE A 43 -8.83 2.06 12.15
C PHE A 43 -9.37 2.41 13.55
N GLY A 44 -8.50 2.53 14.55
CA GLY A 44 -8.84 2.55 15.97
C GLY A 44 -8.97 1.13 16.52
N GLU A 45 -8.32 0.84 17.64
CA GLU A 45 -8.16 -0.52 18.19
C GLU A 45 -9.52 -1.25 18.35
N ASP A 46 -10.50 -0.60 19.00
CA ASP A 46 -11.83 -1.15 19.20
C ASP A 46 -12.58 -1.41 17.89
N LYS A 47 -12.40 -0.54 16.88
CA LYS A 47 -13.07 -0.67 15.59
C LYS A 47 -12.42 -1.78 14.78
N PHE A 48 -11.08 -1.88 14.81
CA PHE A 48 -10.34 -2.95 14.18
C PHE A 48 -10.73 -4.32 14.75
N GLY A 49 -10.87 -4.43 16.08
CA GLY A 49 -11.33 -5.65 16.75
C GLY A 49 -12.75 -6.09 16.33
N ARG A 50 -13.59 -5.17 15.86
CA ARG A 50 -14.95 -5.43 15.36
C ARG A 50 -15.02 -5.71 13.86
N LEU A 51 -13.92 -5.56 13.11
CA LEU A 51 -13.90 -5.89 11.69
C LEU A 51 -14.09 -7.40 11.49
N LYS A 52 -14.74 -7.77 10.38
CA LYS A 52 -14.84 -9.18 9.95
C LYS A 52 -13.44 -9.77 9.79
N GLU A 53 -13.29 -11.05 10.11
CA GLU A 53 -12.01 -11.76 10.05
C GLU A 53 -11.33 -11.63 8.67
N GLY A 54 -12.08 -11.78 7.58
CA GLY A 54 -11.54 -11.59 6.23
C GLY A 54 -10.92 -10.20 6.04
N THR A 55 -11.58 -9.15 6.52
CA THR A 55 -11.08 -7.76 6.49
C THR A 55 -9.75 -7.62 7.22
N ARG A 56 -9.64 -8.18 8.44
CA ARG A 56 -8.39 -8.15 9.21
C ARG A 56 -7.27 -8.90 8.50
N LYS A 57 -7.55 -10.11 7.98
CA LYS A 57 -6.61 -10.92 7.21
C LYS A 57 -6.08 -10.21 5.97
N VAL A 58 -6.92 -9.42 5.30
CA VAL A 58 -6.47 -8.61 4.16
C VAL A 58 -5.52 -7.50 4.59
N ILE A 59 -5.80 -6.80 5.69
CA ILE A 59 -4.89 -5.78 6.22
C ILE A 59 -3.55 -6.40 6.63
N GLU A 60 -3.58 -7.53 7.35
CA GLU A 60 -2.38 -8.28 7.70
C GLU A 60 -1.58 -8.69 6.47
N ARG A 61 -2.24 -9.23 5.44
CA ARG A 61 -1.56 -9.64 4.20
C ARG A 61 -0.95 -8.46 3.47
N VAL A 62 -1.63 -7.30 3.42
CA VAL A 62 -1.06 -6.06 2.85
C VAL A 62 0.21 -5.65 3.61
N CYS A 63 0.18 -5.68 4.94
CA CYS A 63 1.37 -5.37 5.76
C CYS A 63 2.50 -6.38 5.50
N MET A 64 2.19 -7.68 5.49
CA MET A 64 3.17 -8.75 5.27
C MET A 64 3.85 -8.66 3.91
N THR A 65 3.08 -8.41 2.85
CA THR A 65 3.59 -8.34 1.48
C THR A 65 4.32 -7.04 1.19
N SER A 66 4.02 -5.97 1.93
CA SER A 66 4.73 -4.69 1.80
C SER A 66 6.08 -4.69 2.51
N ALA A 67 6.30 -5.55 3.50
CA ALA A 67 7.43 -5.46 4.40
C ALA A 67 8.81 -5.54 3.71
N ASP A 68 8.92 -6.27 2.59
CA ASP A 68 10.20 -6.41 1.88
C ASP A 68 10.63 -5.16 1.12
N ARG A 69 9.68 -4.40 0.53
CA ARG A 69 9.96 -3.32 -0.43
C ARG A 69 9.26 -2.00 -0.12
N GLY A 70 8.41 -1.99 0.89
CA GLY A 70 7.65 -0.83 1.35
C GLY A 70 6.38 -0.53 0.58
N PHE A 71 5.97 -1.40 -0.34
CA PHE A 71 4.75 -1.18 -1.10
C PHE A 71 4.02 -2.46 -1.44
N PHE A 72 2.74 -2.31 -1.74
CA PHE A 72 1.87 -3.38 -2.14
C PHE A 72 1.12 -3.05 -3.42
N TYR A 73 1.08 -4.00 -4.33
CA TYR A 73 0.26 -3.98 -5.54
C TYR A 73 -0.32 -5.38 -5.78
N MET A 74 -1.52 -5.44 -6.34
CA MET A 74 -2.13 -6.71 -6.72
C MET A 74 -3.10 -6.52 -7.89
N LYS A 75 -3.30 -7.59 -8.65
CA LYS A 75 -4.51 -7.73 -9.47
C LYS A 75 -5.70 -7.95 -8.53
N ARG A 76 -6.49 -6.89 -8.31
CA ARG A 76 -7.54 -6.83 -7.28
C ARG A 76 -8.54 -8.00 -7.31
N LYS A 77 -8.98 -8.44 -8.50
CA LYS A 77 -10.08 -9.42 -8.61
C LYS A 77 -9.81 -10.75 -7.92
N ASP A 78 -8.64 -11.35 -8.17
CA ASP A 78 -8.32 -12.69 -7.66
C ASP A 78 -8.00 -12.70 -6.17
N PHE A 79 -7.40 -11.62 -5.69
CA PHE A 79 -7.09 -11.49 -4.28
C PHE A 79 -8.36 -11.27 -3.44
N LEU A 80 -9.27 -10.41 -3.91
CA LEU A 80 -10.48 -10.06 -3.17
C LEU A 80 -11.45 -11.23 -3.08
N SER A 81 -11.59 -12.01 -4.17
CA SER A 81 -12.42 -13.21 -4.20
C SER A 81 -11.94 -14.25 -3.18
N ARG A 82 -10.62 -14.52 -3.12
CA ARG A 82 -10.01 -15.47 -2.17
C ARG A 82 -10.18 -15.09 -0.70
N ASN A 83 -10.38 -13.80 -0.41
CA ASN A 83 -10.58 -13.31 0.96
C ASN A 83 -12.04 -12.97 1.27
N HIS A 84 -12.98 -13.26 0.34
CA HIS A 84 -14.40 -12.93 0.47
C HIS A 84 -14.68 -11.45 0.79
N ILE A 85 -13.90 -10.54 0.19
CA ILE A 85 -14.03 -9.09 0.37
C ILE A 85 -14.54 -8.43 -0.92
N SER A 86 -15.46 -7.47 -0.80
CA SER A 86 -15.90 -6.65 -1.93
C SER A 86 -14.85 -5.59 -2.31
N ASP A 87 -14.79 -5.19 -3.58
CA ASP A 87 -13.93 -4.09 -4.03
C ASP A 87 -14.23 -2.77 -3.30
N LYS A 88 -15.50 -2.51 -2.94
CA LYS A 88 -15.90 -1.36 -2.11
C LYS A 88 -15.26 -1.43 -0.72
N THR A 89 -15.30 -2.60 -0.07
CA THR A 89 -14.68 -2.80 1.24
C THR A 89 -13.17 -2.58 1.18
N PHE A 90 -12.51 -3.10 0.14
CA PHE A 90 -11.07 -2.88 -0.06
C PHE A 90 -10.71 -1.41 -0.26
N ARG A 91 -11.46 -0.71 -1.12
CA ARG A 91 -11.28 0.73 -1.32
C ARG A 91 -11.46 1.52 -0.03
N ASN A 92 -12.46 1.18 0.78
CA ASN A 92 -12.68 1.82 2.08
C ASN A 92 -11.53 1.54 3.05
N MET A 93 -11.00 0.32 3.10
CA MET A 93 -9.84 0.00 3.93
C MET A 93 -8.62 0.84 3.55
N MET A 94 -8.27 0.85 2.27
CA MET A 94 -7.15 1.66 1.77
C MET A 94 -7.41 3.17 1.93
N GLY A 95 -8.68 3.58 1.91
CA GLY A 95 -9.11 4.94 2.22
C GLY A 95 -8.74 5.34 3.65
N VAL A 96 -9.13 4.54 4.64
CA VAL A 96 -8.79 4.76 6.06
C VAL A 96 -7.27 4.89 6.23
N LEU A 97 -6.50 3.92 5.72
CA LEU A 97 -5.04 3.96 5.85
C LEU A 97 -4.42 5.21 5.20
N ARG A 98 -4.95 5.65 4.05
CA ARG A 98 -4.48 6.84 3.34
C ARG A 98 -4.83 8.11 4.10
N GLU A 99 -6.06 8.22 4.60
CA GLU A 99 -6.54 9.39 5.34
C GLU A 99 -5.76 9.58 6.64
N SER A 100 -5.37 8.49 7.29
CA SER A 100 -4.51 8.48 8.49
C SER A 100 -3.02 8.65 8.19
N GLY A 101 -2.60 8.76 6.93
CA GLY A 101 -1.20 8.95 6.55
C GLY A 101 -0.32 7.70 6.65
N VAL A 102 -0.89 6.52 6.89
CA VAL A 102 -0.13 5.25 6.95
C VAL A 102 0.39 4.88 5.57
N ILE A 103 -0.39 5.15 4.53
CA ILE A 103 -0.02 4.85 3.15
C ILE A 103 -0.19 6.04 2.21
N VAL A 104 0.64 6.07 1.18
CA VAL A 104 0.42 6.86 -0.05
C VAL A 104 -0.05 5.93 -1.16
N THR A 105 -0.97 6.40 -2.01
CA THR A 105 -1.40 5.64 -3.19
C THR A 105 -0.94 6.33 -4.47
N ILE A 106 -0.18 5.60 -5.27
CA ILE A 106 0.15 5.95 -6.66
C ILE A 106 -0.48 4.90 -7.58
N TYR A 107 -0.34 5.07 -8.89
CA TYR A 107 -1.00 4.17 -9.84
C TYR A 107 -0.02 3.67 -10.89
N GLN A 108 -0.05 2.37 -11.18
CA GLN A 108 0.65 1.79 -12.33
C GLN A 108 -0.06 2.26 -13.61
N GLY A 109 0.61 3.04 -14.46
CA GLY A 109 0.06 3.43 -15.75
C GLY A 109 -0.28 2.21 -16.60
N ALA A 110 -1.47 2.18 -17.19
CA ALA A 110 -1.82 1.15 -18.17
C ALA A 110 -1.44 1.64 -19.57
N ALA A 111 -0.57 0.91 -20.27
CA ALA A 111 -0.18 1.24 -21.64
C ALA A 111 -1.36 1.21 -22.63
N ALA A 112 -2.37 0.37 -22.36
CA ALA A 112 -3.49 0.11 -23.28
C ALA A 112 -4.78 0.91 -23.00
N HIS A 113 -4.93 1.54 -21.84
CA HIS A 113 -6.19 2.18 -21.45
C HIS A 113 -5.98 3.51 -20.70
N ASN A 114 -6.80 4.51 -21.04
CA ASN A 114 -6.80 5.86 -20.44
C ASN A 114 -7.27 5.90 -18.96
N GLY A 115 -7.44 4.76 -18.31
CA GLY A 115 -7.84 4.66 -16.91
C GLY A 115 -6.75 5.12 -15.94
N ARG A 116 -7.10 5.17 -14.64
CA ARG A 116 -6.11 5.48 -13.58
C ARG A 116 -5.01 4.42 -13.49
N GLY A 117 -5.30 3.18 -13.89
CA GLY A 117 -4.41 2.05 -13.69
C GLY A 117 -4.67 1.31 -12.38
N GLU A 118 -3.86 0.30 -12.07
CA GLU A 118 -3.94 -0.43 -10.81
C GLU A 118 -3.21 0.35 -9.70
N PRO A 119 -3.77 0.43 -8.48
CA PRO A 119 -3.17 1.19 -7.41
C PRO A 119 -1.94 0.46 -6.82
N VAL A 120 -0.93 1.25 -6.47
CA VAL A 120 0.25 0.83 -5.72
C VAL A 120 0.25 1.62 -4.41
N HIS A 121 0.25 0.90 -3.29
CA HIS A 121 0.14 1.47 -1.95
C HIS A 121 1.50 1.42 -1.25
N LEU A 122 2.09 2.57 -0.95
CA LEU A 122 3.40 2.69 -0.29
C LEU A 122 3.18 2.98 1.19
N PHE A 123 3.83 2.21 2.07
CA PHE A 123 3.86 2.49 3.51
C PHE A 123 4.83 3.62 3.81
N VAL A 124 4.36 4.65 4.51
CA VAL A 124 5.15 5.85 4.81
C VAL A 124 6.29 5.55 5.78
N ASP A 125 6.08 4.62 6.70
CA ASP A 125 7.08 4.23 7.71
C ASP A 125 8.12 3.22 7.17
N HIS A 126 8.01 2.76 5.92
CA HIS A 126 9.02 1.87 5.36
C HIS A 126 10.36 2.62 5.14
N PRO A 127 11.53 2.03 5.41
CA PRO A 127 12.82 2.67 5.19
C PRO A 127 13.09 3.15 3.75
N TYR A 128 12.50 2.50 2.75
CA TYR A 128 12.56 2.94 1.35
C TYR A 128 11.58 4.04 0.97
N TYR A 129 10.64 4.41 1.84
CA TYR A 129 9.67 5.45 1.51
C TYR A 129 10.30 6.79 1.12
N PRO A 130 11.32 7.33 1.83
CA PRO A 130 11.99 8.56 1.42
C PRO A 130 12.62 8.44 0.02
N TYR A 131 13.28 7.32 -0.27
CA TYR A 131 13.85 7.06 -1.59
C TYR A 131 12.78 7.05 -2.69
N TRP A 132 11.66 6.37 -2.48
CA TRP A 132 10.55 6.36 -3.45
C TRP A 132 9.86 7.71 -3.58
N ARG A 133 9.69 8.43 -2.48
CA ARG A 133 9.13 9.78 -2.48
C ARG A 133 9.95 10.71 -3.36
N ASP A 134 11.26 10.67 -3.23
CA ASP A 134 12.15 11.60 -3.94
C ASP A 134 12.35 11.17 -5.40
N SER A 135 12.61 9.88 -5.65
CA SER A 135 12.81 9.34 -7.01
C SER A 135 11.57 9.43 -7.91
N LEU A 136 10.37 9.32 -7.34
CA LEU A 136 9.11 9.42 -8.08
C LEU A 136 8.51 10.84 -8.04
N GLU A 137 9.19 11.77 -7.36
CA GLU A 137 8.78 13.17 -7.15
C GLU A 137 7.39 13.30 -6.49
N LEU A 138 7.08 12.42 -5.54
CA LEU A 138 5.74 12.28 -4.97
C LEU A 138 5.25 13.56 -4.30
N THR A 139 6.14 14.40 -3.76
CA THR A 139 5.78 15.69 -3.14
C THR A 139 4.92 16.56 -4.05
N LYS A 140 5.15 16.54 -5.38
CA LYS A 140 4.35 17.29 -6.37
C LYS A 140 2.88 16.84 -6.46
N TYR A 141 2.59 15.64 -5.95
CA TYR A 141 1.28 14.98 -5.99
C TYR A 141 0.66 14.83 -4.59
N LEU A 142 1.42 15.13 -3.55
CA LEU A 142 1.00 15.00 -2.15
C LEU A 142 0.68 16.36 -1.48
N SER A 143 0.95 17.49 -2.14
CA SER A 143 0.43 18.83 -1.81
C SER A 143 -1.07 18.93 -2.13
N ASP A 144 -2.01 19.37 -1.29
CA ASP A 144 -2.02 19.88 0.09
C ASP A 144 -3.24 19.23 0.79
N LYS A 145 -3.10 18.89 2.08
CA LYS A 145 -4.26 18.81 2.99
C LYS A 145 -4.44 20.17 3.65
#